data_AF-A0A9D6ZPQ8-F1
#
_entry.id   AF-A0A9D6ZPQ8-F1
#
_cell.length_a   1.000
_cell.length_b   1.000
_cell.length_c   1.000
_cell.angle_alpha   90.00
_cell.angle_beta   90.00
_cell.angle_gamma   90.00
#
_symmetry.space_group_name_H-M   'P 1'
#
loop_
_entity.id
_entity.type
_entity.pdbx_description
1 polymer ?
#
loop_
_entity_poly.entity_id
_entity_poly.type
_entity_poly.pdbx_seq_one_letter_code
_entity_poly.pdbx_strand_id
1 'polypeptide(L)'
;MGGRNVNGDCAWCGSPLAPVDKTADEIITHCFCRGCREDLFTRQESCSLQEYLDRLNIPILLLNSDAGIVTGNHAACKNLGIDHRHVDGRRWGDAIECINSRLPGGCGKSVHCRICTVRATVTDTYLTSQNHYQVRAFADCATPEGVRKIRFLISTEKLGDLVLLRIDAFEGKKSAR
;
A
#
# COMPACT_ATOMS: atom_id res chain seq x y z
N MET A 1 -38.42 5.48 4.43
CA MET A 1 -39.01 6.63 5.18
C MET A 1 -38.09 6.87 6.37
N GLY A 2 -37.17 7.83 6.41
CA GLY A 2 -37.22 9.19 5.88
C GLY A 2 -37.47 10.22 6.98
N GLY A 3 -36.87 10.05 8.17
CA GLY A 3 -36.91 11.04 9.26
C GLY A 3 -35.70 11.96 9.18
N ARG A 4 -35.91 13.21 8.73
CA ARG A 4 -34.88 14.26 8.76
C ARG A 4 -34.68 14.70 10.21
N ASN A 5 -33.48 14.53 10.76
CA ASN A 5 -33.08 15.21 12.00
C ASN A 5 -32.85 16.69 11.67
N VAL A 6 -33.73 17.55 12.16
CA VAL A 6 -33.72 19.01 11.94
C VAL A 6 -33.31 19.79 13.19
N ASN A 7 -33.02 19.10 14.28
CA ASN A 7 -32.51 19.71 15.51
C ASN A 7 -31.00 19.52 15.53
N GLY A 8 -30.27 20.55 15.96
CA GLY A 8 -28.81 20.56 16.06
C GLY A 8 -28.30 19.57 17.09
N ASP A 9 -28.55 18.28 16.90
CA ASP A 9 -28.16 17.18 17.76
C ASP A 9 -26.99 16.44 17.11
N CYS A 10 -26.08 15.91 17.94
CA CYS A 10 -24.96 15.11 17.52
C CYS A 10 -25.43 13.84 16.80
N ALA A 11 -24.93 13.58 15.60
CA ALA A 11 -25.30 12.40 14.82
C ALA A 11 -24.81 11.08 15.44
N TRP A 12 -23.89 11.14 16.42
CA TRP A 12 -23.29 9.97 17.07
C TRP A 12 -23.94 9.61 18.41
N CYS A 13 -24.05 10.55 19.33
CA CYS A 13 -24.61 10.30 20.67
C CYS A 13 -26.02 10.87 20.86
N GLY A 14 -26.55 11.64 19.91
CA GLY A 14 -27.85 12.30 20.03
C GLY A 14 -27.88 13.46 21.02
N SER A 15 -26.75 13.86 21.61
CA SER A 15 -26.71 15.02 22.51
C SER A 15 -26.83 16.33 21.73
N PRO A 16 -27.53 17.34 22.27
CA PRO A 16 -27.66 18.65 21.62
C PRO A 16 -26.29 19.31 21.41
N LEU A 17 -26.06 19.81 20.20
CA LEU A 17 -24.90 20.64 19.84
C LEU A 17 -25.14 22.06 20.34
N ALA A 18 -24.11 22.65 20.94
CA ALA A 18 -24.19 24.04 21.36
C ALA A 18 -24.45 24.95 20.15
N PRO A 19 -25.29 25.98 20.27
CA PRO A 19 -25.44 26.99 19.23
C PRO A 19 -24.09 27.67 19.01
N VAL A 20 -23.61 27.66 17.76
CA VAL A 20 -22.36 28.33 17.39
C VAL A 20 -22.67 29.81 17.21
N ASP A 21 -22.04 30.67 17.99
CA ASP A 21 -22.03 32.11 17.72
C ASP A 21 -21.40 32.33 16.33
N LYS A 22 -22.21 32.86 15.41
CA LYS A 22 -21.81 33.06 14.02
C LYS A 22 -20.80 34.20 13.93
N THR A 23 -19.54 33.93 14.17
CA THR A 23 -18.44 34.70 13.60
C THR A 23 -17.84 33.92 12.43
N ALA A 24 -17.76 34.60 11.29
CA ALA A 24 -17.34 34.03 10.03
C ALA A 24 -15.86 33.63 10.11
N ASP A 25 -15.59 32.31 10.17
CA ASP A 25 -14.48 31.65 9.45
C ASP A 25 -14.27 30.17 9.84
N GLU A 26 -15.06 29.59 10.74
CA GLU A 26 -14.91 28.17 11.08
C GLU A 26 -15.88 27.28 10.28
N ILE A 27 -15.39 26.73 9.17
CA ILE A 27 -16.00 25.58 8.51
C ILE A 27 -15.78 24.37 9.42
N ILE A 28 -16.69 24.12 10.37
CA ILE A 28 -16.75 22.87 11.14
C ILE A 28 -18.09 22.19 10.91
N THR A 29 -18.02 20.92 10.52
CA THR A 29 -19.14 20.06 10.15
C THR A 29 -20.11 19.85 11.34
N HIS A 30 -21.39 20.19 11.14
CA HIS A 30 -22.47 20.14 12.15
C HIS A 30 -22.87 18.74 12.64
N CYS A 31 -22.01 17.72 12.56
CA CYS A 31 -22.42 16.31 12.74
C CYS A 31 -21.94 15.65 14.04
N PHE A 32 -20.94 16.22 14.75
CA PHE A 32 -20.40 15.61 15.97
C PHE A 32 -20.27 16.64 17.10
N CYS A 33 -20.71 16.30 18.32
CA CYS A 33 -20.44 17.13 19.49
C CYS A 33 -18.97 17.04 19.89
N ARG A 34 -18.48 18.04 20.63
CA ARG A 34 -17.10 18.07 21.13
C ARG A 34 -16.72 16.79 21.88
N GLY A 35 -17.61 16.28 22.74
CA GLY A 35 -17.39 15.03 23.47
C GLY A 35 -17.29 13.81 22.57
N CYS A 36 -18.14 13.68 21.55
CA CYS A 36 -18.03 12.59 20.58
C CYS A 36 -16.82 12.72 19.66
N ARG A 37 -16.42 13.95 19.33
CA ARG A 37 -15.19 14.20 18.56
C ARG A 37 -13.98 13.75 19.38
N GLU A 38 -13.89 14.19 20.63
CA GLU A 38 -12.82 13.78 21.55
C GLU A 38 -12.84 12.27 21.80
N ASP A 39 -14.01 11.67 22.03
CA ASP A 39 -14.17 10.22 22.16
C ASP A 39 -13.77 9.47 20.89
N LEU A 40 -14.10 9.97 19.69
CA LEU A 40 -13.72 9.34 18.42
C LEU A 40 -12.19 9.33 18.27
N PHE A 41 -11.53 10.42 18.65
CA PHE A 41 -10.06 10.52 18.64
C PHE A 41 -9.38 9.76 19.79
N THR A 42 -10.07 9.57 20.92
CA THR A 42 -9.52 8.89 22.11
C THR A 42 -9.79 7.38 22.12
N ARG A 43 -10.89 6.92 21.50
CA ARG A 43 -11.28 5.51 21.40
C ARG A 43 -10.85 4.85 20.09
N GLN A 44 -10.33 5.60 19.13
CA GLN A 44 -9.58 4.96 18.05
C GLN A 44 -8.35 4.34 18.69
N GLU A 45 -8.31 3.00 18.72
CA GLU A 45 -7.06 2.28 18.88
C GLU A 45 -6.13 2.82 17.78
N SER A 46 -5.19 3.67 18.19
CA SER A 46 -4.17 4.21 17.32
C SER A 46 -3.28 3.04 16.91
N CYS A 47 -3.62 2.40 15.80
CA CYS A 47 -2.75 1.39 15.20
C CYS A 47 -1.70 2.09 14.35
N SER A 48 -0.47 1.59 14.41
CA SER A 48 0.60 1.99 13.52
C SER A 48 0.22 1.76 12.05
N LEU A 49 0.89 2.46 11.13
CA LEU A 49 0.72 2.23 9.70
C LEU A 49 0.94 0.75 9.34
N GLN A 50 1.92 0.10 9.97
CA GLN A 50 2.20 -1.32 9.75
C GLN A 50 1.02 -2.20 10.16
N GLU A 51 0.47 -2.00 11.36
CA GLU A 51 -0.69 -2.75 11.84
C GLU A 51 -1.92 -2.55 10.94
N TYR A 52 -2.13 -1.33 10.44
CA TYR A 52 -3.18 -1.07 9.47
C TYR A 52 -2.96 -1.84 8.15
N LEU A 53 -1.75 -1.78 7.59
CA LEU A 53 -1.40 -2.47 6.35
C LEU A 53 -1.50 -4.00 6.50
N ASP A 54 -1.13 -4.55 7.66
CA ASP A 54 -1.19 -5.98 7.96
C ASP A 54 -2.62 -6.54 8.09
N ARG A 55 -3.61 -5.68 8.33
CA ARG A 55 -5.04 -6.06 8.29
C ARG A 55 -5.56 -6.25 6.87
N LEU A 56 -4.82 -5.80 5.85
CA LEU A 56 -5.21 -5.96 4.45
C LEU A 56 -4.76 -7.33 3.93
N ASN A 57 -5.72 -8.12 3.43
CA ASN A 57 -5.44 -9.45 2.84
C ASN A 57 -4.84 -9.40 1.43
N ILE A 58 -4.58 -8.19 0.92
CA ILE A 58 -4.03 -7.98 -0.42
C ILE A 58 -2.54 -7.64 -0.27
N PRO A 59 -1.63 -8.24 -1.07
CA PRO A 59 -0.22 -7.91 -1.03
C PRO A 59 0.04 -6.44 -1.37
N ILE A 60 0.61 -5.70 -0.43
CA ILE A 60 0.97 -4.29 -0.60
C ILE A 60 2.41 -4.06 -0.15
N LEU A 61 3.14 -3.29 -0.95
CA LEU A 61 4.49 -2.80 -0.68
C LEU A 61 4.53 -1.29 -0.90
N LEU A 62 5.26 -0.59 -0.05
CA LEU A 62 5.65 0.80 -0.28
C LEU A 62 7.09 0.83 -0.78
N LEU A 63 7.31 1.50 -1.89
CA LEU A 63 8.59 1.59 -2.58
C LEU A 63 9.04 3.05 -2.68
N ASN A 64 10.35 3.29 -2.60
CA ASN A 64 10.94 4.59 -2.96
C ASN A 64 11.11 4.72 -4.50
N SER A 65 11.60 5.88 -4.94
CA SER A 65 11.84 6.23 -6.36
C SER A 65 12.59 5.19 -7.18
N ASP A 66 13.48 4.44 -6.51
CA ASP A 66 14.39 3.49 -7.13
C ASP A 66 13.94 2.03 -6.91
N ALA A 67 12.67 1.81 -6.55
CA ALA A 67 12.11 0.49 -6.21
C ALA A 67 12.83 -0.21 -5.03
N GLY A 68 13.37 0.57 -4.09
CA GLY A 68 13.75 0.10 -2.76
C GLY A 68 12.51 -0.01 -1.88
N ILE A 69 12.33 -1.15 -1.22
CA ILE A 69 11.18 -1.39 -0.36
C ILE A 69 11.36 -0.64 0.96
N VAL A 70 10.36 0.17 1.30
CA VAL A 70 10.28 0.91 2.56
C VAL A 70 9.52 0.12 3.61
N THR A 71 8.46 -0.57 3.21
CA THR A 71 7.71 -1.53 4.02
C THR A 71 6.84 -2.41 3.12
N GLY A 72 6.39 -3.56 3.63
CA GLY A 72 5.34 -4.37 3.03
C GLY A 72 4.47 -5.01 4.11
N ASN A 73 3.24 -5.36 3.75
CA ASN A 73 2.35 -6.04 4.68
C ASN A 73 2.59 -7.55 4.73
N HIS A 74 1.97 -8.22 5.71
CA HIS A 74 2.04 -9.66 5.89
C HIS A 74 1.56 -10.43 4.65
N ALA A 75 0.53 -9.94 3.95
CA ALA A 75 0.08 -10.55 2.71
C ALA A 75 1.16 -10.51 1.62
N ALA A 76 1.93 -9.43 1.49
CA ALA A 76 3.05 -9.35 0.56
C ALA A 76 4.16 -10.33 0.92
N CYS A 77 4.59 -10.33 2.18
CA CYS A 77 5.64 -11.23 2.66
C CYS A 77 5.27 -12.71 2.42
N LYS A 78 4.05 -13.09 2.82
CA LYS A 78 3.54 -14.46 2.67
C LYS A 78 3.44 -14.90 1.21
N ASN A 79 2.87 -14.07 0.33
CA ASN A 79 2.63 -14.45 -1.06
C ASN A 79 3.91 -14.44 -1.91
N LEU A 80 4.88 -13.59 -1.56
CA LEU A 80 6.16 -13.51 -2.26
C LEU A 80 7.24 -14.41 -1.64
N GLY A 81 7.01 -14.98 -0.46
CA GLY A 81 8.00 -15.78 0.26
C GLY A 81 9.15 -14.94 0.82
N ILE A 82 8.90 -13.67 1.12
CA ILE A 82 9.88 -12.73 1.66
C ILE A 82 9.84 -12.81 3.18
N ASP A 83 11.00 -12.81 3.83
CA ASP A 83 11.07 -12.70 5.28
C ASP A 83 10.77 -11.26 5.71
N HIS A 84 9.66 -11.08 6.43
CA HIS A 84 9.20 -9.81 7.00
C HIS A 84 10.27 -9.03 7.76
N ARG A 85 11.22 -9.72 8.43
CA ARG A 85 12.31 -9.09 9.20
C ARG A 85 13.37 -8.41 8.34
N HIS A 86 13.32 -8.62 7.02
CA HIS A 86 14.39 -8.22 6.10
C HIS A 86 13.86 -7.51 4.84
N VAL A 87 12.62 -7.03 4.85
CA VAL A 87 12.02 -6.37 3.69
C VAL A 87 12.57 -4.95 3.52
N ASP A 88 12.74 -4.24 4.63
CA ASP A 88 13.07 -2.82 4.63
C ASP A 88 14.48 -2.57 4.09
N GLY A 89 14.59 -1.61 3.17
CA GLY A 89 15.84 -1.21 2.52
C GLY A 89 16.30 -2.16 1.40
N ARG A 90 15.69 -3.33 1.22
CA ARG A 90 16.01 -4.21 0.08
C ARG A 90 15.40 -3.67 -1.21
N ARG A 91 16.10 -3.84 -2.32
CA ARG A 91 15.50 -3.60 -3.64
C ARG A 91 14.46 -4.69 -3.91
N TRP A 92 13.40 -4.33 -4.62
CA TRP A 92 12.35 -5.27 -5.04
C TRP A 92 12.89 -6.60 -5.58
N GLY A 93 13.81 -6.54 -6.53
CA GLY A 93 14.38 -7.74 -7.16
C GLY A 93 15.17 -8.61 -6.19
N ASP A 94 15.86 -8.02 -5.22
CA ASP A 94 16.60 -8.77 -4.19
C ASP A 94 15.63 -9.45 -3.22
N ALA A 95 14.54 -8.77 -2.85
CA ALA A 95 13.55 -9.33 -1.94
C ALA A 95 12.85 -10.56 -2.51
N ILE A 96 12.54 -10.56 -3.82
CA ILE A 96 11.88 -11.70 -4.50
C ILE A 96 12.88 -12.73 -5.07
N GLU A 97 14.16 -12.64 -4.73
CA GLU A 97 15.22 -13.52 -5.25
C GLU A 97 15.30 -13.55 -6.79
N CYS A 98 15.12 -12.40 -7.45
CA CYS A 98 15.23 -12.31 -8.90
C CYS A 98 16.64 -12.71 -9.38
N ILE A 99 16.74 -13.59 -10.37
CA ILE A 99 18.04 -14.05 -10.89
C ILE A 99 18.91 -12.89 -11.41
N ASN A 100 18.26 -11.86 -11.94
CA ASN A 100 18.93 -10.69 -12.51
C ASN A 100 19.47 -9.74 -11.44
N SER A 101 19.05 -9.88 -10.18
CA SER A 101 19.57 -9.10 -9.07
C SER A 101 20.93 -9.61 -8.58
N ARG A 102 21.28 -10.86 -8.90
CA ARG A 102 22.59 -11.46 -8.60
C ARG A 102 23.69 -11.10 -9.59
N LEU A 103 23.33 -10.42 -10.69
CA LEU A 103 24.29 -9.93 -11.68
C LEU A 103 25.07 -8.73 -11.12
N PRO A 104 26.27 -8.45 -11.67
CA PRO A 104 27.07 -7.30 -11.24
C PRO A 104 26.25 -6.01 -11.20
N GLY A 105 26.32 -5.33 -10.06
CA GLY A 105 25.59 -4.08 -9.80
C GLY A 105 24.25 -4.23 -9.09
N GLY A 106 23.66 -5.42 -9.03
CA GLY A 106 22.43 -5.67 -8.28
C GLY A 106 21.14 -5.33 -9.01
N CYS A 107 20.01 -5.44 -8.30
CA CYS A 107 18.70 -5.03 -8.81
C CYS A 107 18.72 -3.56 -9.27
N GLY A 108 18.18 -3.30 -10.46
CA GLY A 108 18.10 -1.96 -11.07
C GLY A 108 19.32 -1.56 -11.91
N LYS A 109 20.40 -2.34 -11.90
CA LYS A 109 21.64 -1.98 -12.63
C LYS A 109 21.97 -2.89 -13.81
N SER A 110 21.44 -4.11 -13.87
CA SER A 110 21.69 -5.02 -14.98
C SER A 110 20.94 -4.62 -16.26
N VAL A 111 21.39 -5.12 -17.42
CA VAL A 111 20.73 -4.89 -18.72
C VAL A 111 19.29 -5.38 -18.73
N HIS A 112 18.99 -6.46 -17.99
CA HIS A 112 17.64 -7.00 -17.85
C HIS A 112 16.72 -6.07 -17.05
N CYS A 113 17.27 -5.23 -16.16
CA CYS A 113 16.48 -4.26 -15.43
C CYS A 113 15.96 -3.11 -16.30
N ARG A 114 16.41 -2.97 -17.56
CA ARG A 114 15.85 -2.00 -18.52
C ARG A 114 14.49 -2.42 -19.06
N ILE A 115 14.20 -3.71 -19.07
CA ILE A 115 12.94 -4.30 -19.53
C ILE A 115 12.08 -4.83 -18.37
N CYS A 116 12.48 -4.54 -17.11
CA CYS A 116 11.73 -4.96 -15.94
C CYS A 116 10.45 -4.13 -15.81
N THR A 117 9.30 -4.73 -16.08
CA THR A 117 8.00 -4.05 -16.01
C THR A 117 7.73 -3.47 -14.63
N VAL A 118 8.03 -4.19 -13.54
CA VAL A 118 7.85 -3.65 -12.18
C VAL A 118 8.62 -2.36 -12.00
N ARG A 119 9.91 -2.36 -12.35
CA ARG A 119 10.74 -1.17 -12.21
C ARG A 119 10.23 -0.04 -13.08
N ALA A 120 9.92 -0.32 -14.34
CA ALA A 120 9.42 0.69 -15.28
C ALA A 120 8.13 1.33 -14.77
N THR A 121 7.17 0.53 -14.34
CA THR A 121 5.88 1.00 -13.81
C THR A 121 6.04 1.80 -12.51
N VAL A 122 6.88 1.34 -11.58
CA VAL A 122 7.16 2.09 -10.33
C VAL A 122 7.87 3.41 -10.62
N THR A 123 8.87 3.40 -11.50
CA THR A 123 9.62 4.60 -11.88
C THR A 123 8.71 5.61 -12.58
N ASP A 124 7.89 5.14 -13.51
CA ASP A 124 6.92 5.98 -14.21
C ASP A 124 5.94 6.61 -13.22
N THR A 125 5.31 5.80 -12.35
CA THR A 125 4.40 6.29 -11.30
C THR A 125 5.06 7.34 -10.41
N TYR A 126 6.31 7.11 -10.01
CA TYR A 126 7.03 8.06 -9.17
C TYR A 126 7.28 9.40 -9.87
N LEU A 127 7.75 9.37 -11.12
CA LEU A 127 8.14 10.55 -11.88
C LEU A 127 6.94 11.34 -12.41
N THR A 128 5.94 10.65 -12.95
CA THR A 128 4.79 11.27 -13.65
C THR A 128 3.58 11.45 -12.75
N SER A 129 3.54 10.75 -11.60
CA SER A 129 2.34 10.63 -10.75
C SER A 129 1.16 9.95 -11.46
N GLN A 130 1.40 9.28 -12.60
CA GLN A 130 0.41 8.48 -13.28
C GLN A 130 0.25 7.14 -12.57
N ASN A 131 -0.98 6.84 -12.15
CA ASN A 131 -1.29 5.53 -11.59
C ASN A 131 -1.40 4.48 -12.70
N HIS A 132 -0.98 3.26 -12.39
CA HIS A 132 -1.12 2.12 -13.28
C HIS A 132 -1.94 1.04 -12.61
N TYR A 133 -2.78 0.34 -13.37
CA TYR A 133 -3.69 -0.67 -12.83
C TYR A 133 -3.58 -1.98 -13.62
N GLN A 134 -3.50 -3.10 -12.91
CA GLN A 134 -3.49 -4.46 -13.49
C GLN A 134 -2.41 -4.67 -14.59
N VAL A 135 -1.24 -4.04 -14.42
CA VAL A 135 -0.14 -4.19 -15.36
C VAL A 135 0.46 -5.60 -15.21
N ARG A 136 0.54 -6.32 -16.33
CA ARG A 136 1.19 -7.64 -16.37
C ARG A 136 2.70 -7.48 -16.19
N ALA A 137 3.23 -8.16 -15.20
CA ALA A 137 4.66 -8.22 -14.95
C ALA A 137 5.10 -9.66 -14.65
N PHE A 138 6.39 -9.91 -14.83
CA PHE A 138 6.99 -11.20 -14.53
C PHE A 138 8.39 -11.01 -13.94
N ALA A 139 8.82 -12.01 -13.17
CA ALA A 139 10.17 -12.11 -12.67
C ALA A 139 10.62 -13.58 -12.70
N ASP A 140 11.87 -13.79 -13.09
CA ASP A 140 12.54 -15.08 -12.94
C ASP A 140 13.21 -15.08 -11.58
N CYS A 141 12.71 -15.91 -10.66
CA CYS A 141 13.10 -15.96 -9.26
C CYS A 141 13.82 -17.27 -8.96
N ALA A 142 14.93 -17.19 -8.25
CA ALA A 142 15.62 -18.34 -7.71
C ALA A 142 14.80 -18.95 -6.57
N THR A 143 14.62 -20.27 -6.62
CA THR A 143 13.96 -21.08 -5.59
C THR A 143 14.86 -22.27 -5.24
N PRO A 144 14.64 -22.97 -4.12
CA PRO A 144 15.41 -24.17 -3.80
C PRO A 144 15.31 -25.25 -4.89
N GLU A 145 14.22 -25.25 -5.69
CA GLU A 145 13.98 -26.20 -6.78
C GLU A 145 14.52 -25.72 -8.14
N GLY A 146 15.20 -24.56 -8.19
CA GLY A 146 15.72 -23.95 -9.42
C GLY A 146 15.07 -22.61 -9.74
N VAL A 147 15.11 -22.19 -11.02
CA VAL A 147 14.55 -20.89 -11.44
C VAL A 147 13.08 -21.04 -11.78
N ARG A 148 12.23 -20.25 -11.13
CA ARG A 148 10.78 -20.20 -11.37
C ARG A 148 10.37 -18.84 -11.92
N LYS A 149 9.63 -18.84 -13.04
CA LYS A 149 8.97 -17.64 -13.55
C LYS A 149 7.70 -17.36 -12.77
N ILE A 150 7.68 -16.27 -12.02
CA ILE A 150 6.48 -15.74 -11.36
C ILE A 150 5.86 -14.72 -12.30
N ARG A 151 4.54 -14.80 -12.51
CA ARG A 151 3.77 -13.77 -13.23
C ARG A 151 2.75 -13.18 -12.28
N PHE A 152 2.54 -11.88 -12.37
CA PHE A 152 1.61 -11.17 -11.52
C PHE A 152 1.01 -9.96 -12.23
N LEU A 153 -0.16 -9.55 -11.77
CA LEU A 153 -0.78 -8.27 -12.10
C LEU A 153 -0.45 -7.30 -10.96
N ILE A 154 0.10 -6.13 -11.32
CA ILE A 154 0.44 -5.09 -10.36
C ILE A 154 -0.34 -3.81 -10.64
N SER A 155 -0.67 -3.10 -9.56
CA SER A 155 -1.16 -1.73 -9.61
C SER A 155 -0.23 -0.84 -8.82
N THR A 156 0.01 0.39 -9.28
CA THR A 156 0.87 1.36 -8.63
C THR A 156 0.18 2.70 -8.49
N GLU A 157 0.37 3.33 -7.32
CA GLU A 157 -0.14 4.66 -7.01
C GLU A 157 0.93 5.49 -6.30
N LYS A 158 1.04 6.77 -6.61
CA LYS A 158 1.97 7.68 -5.94
C LYS A 158 1.40 8.13 -4.61
N LEU A 159 2.18 7.99 -3.54
CA LEU A 159 1.85 8.44 -2.18
C LEU A 159 3.00 9.31 -1.65
N GLY A 160 2.92 10.62 -1.91
CA GLY A 160 4.01 11.55 -1.59
C GLY A 160 5.29 11.16 -2.33
N ASP A 161 6.37 10.91 -1.58
CA ASP A 161 7.67 10.46 -2.10
C ASP A 161 7.81 8.93 -2.20
N LEU A 162 6.69 8.21 -2.04
CA LEU A 162 6.64 6.76 -2.16
C LEU A 162 5.70 6.34 -3.30
N VAL A 163 5.85 5.10 -3.72
CA VAL A 163 4.94 4.41 -4.63
C VAL A 163 4.36 3.22 -3.89
N LEU A 164 3.04 3.19 -3.75
CA LEU A 164 2.32 2.00 -3.34
C LEU A 164 2.31 1.04 -4.52
N LEU A 165 2.86 -0.16 -4.34
CA LEU A 165 2.73 -1.28 -5.25
C LEU A 165 1.81 -2.32 -4.63
N ARG A 166 0.72 -2.63 -5.33
CA ARG A 166 -0.22 -3.69 -4.97
C ARG A 166 -0.07 -4.84 -5.96
N ILE A 167 -0.03 -6.08 -5.46
CA ILE A 167 -0.15 -7.26 -6.33
C ILE A 167 -1.60 -7.67 -6.35
N ASP A 168 -2.24 -7.46 -7.49
CA ASP A 168 -3.66 -7.72 -7.67
C ASP A 168 -3.95 -9.23 -7.83
N ALA A 169 -3.06 -9.94 -8.55
CA ALA A 169 -3.19 -11.37 -8.79
C ALA A 169 -1.83 -12.00 -9.13
N PHE A 170 -1.69 -13.29 -8.85
CA PHE A 170 -0.61 -14.12 -9.37
C PHE A 170 -1.14 -14.95 -10.53
N GLU A 171 -0.49 -14.88 -11.69
CA GLU A 171 -0.90 -15.61 -12.89
C GLU A 171 -0.07 -16.89 -13.05
N GLY A 172 -0.75 -18.04 -13.08
CA GLY A 172 -0.12 -19.35 -13.29
C GLY A 172 -0.52 -20.38 -12.24
N LYS A 173 -0.31 -21.67 -12.54
CA LYS A 173 -0.60 -22.76 -11.60
C LYS A 173 0.24 -22.57 -10.33
N LYS A 174 -0.42 -22.37 -9.18
CA LYS A 174 0.18 -22.66 -7.88
C LYS A 174 0.61 -24.12 -7.92
N SER A 175 1.92 -24.38 -8.05
CA SER A 175 2.41 -25.71 -7.71
C SER A 175 2.09 -25.89 -6.24
N ALA A 176 1.21 -26.84 -5.94
CA ALA A 176 0.80 -27.19 -4.59
C ALA A 176 2.05 -27.42 -3.73
N ARG A 177 2.09 -26.75 -2.58
CA ARG A 177 2.84 -27.16 -1.40
C ARG A 177 1.85 -27.13 -0.24
#